data_AF-A0A5K1D7A1-F1
#
_entry.id   AF-A0A5K1D7A1-F1
#
_cell.length_a   1.000
_cell.length_b   1.000
_cell.length_c   1.000
_cell.angle_alpha   90.00
_cell.angle_beta   90.00
_cell.angle_gamma   90.00
#
_symmetry.space_group_name_H-M   'P 1'
#
loop_
_entity.id
_entity.type
_entity.pdbx_description
1 polymer ?
#
loop_
_entity_poly.entity_id
_entity_poly.type
_entity_poly.pdbx_seq_one_letter_code
_entity_poly.pdbx_strand_id
1 'polypeptide(L)'
;VLNIPTKINKGTVEIITPVELIKKGDKVGSSEAALLAKLGIRPFSYGLVILSVYEDGSVFSPEVLDLTEDDLMEKFATGVSLVTALSLALSYPTLAAAPHMFANAYKNVVAVALATEYSFPQAEKVKEYLK
;
A
#
# COMPACT_ATOMS: atom_id res chain seq x y z
N VAL A 1 -4.52 -40.19 4.62
CA VAL A 1 -3.19 -40.32 3.97
C VAL A 1 -2.88 -38.99 3.33
N LEU A 2 -1.80 -38.33 3.73
CA LEU A 2 -1.42 -37.01 3.19
C LEU A 2 -0.71 -37.23 1.85
N ASN A 3 -1.26 -36.67 0.77
CA ASN A 3 -0.84 -36.95 -0.61
C ASN A 3 0.41 -36.12 -0.99
N ILE A 4 1.46 -36.16 -0.18
CA ILE A 4 2.69 -35.39 -0.37
C ILE A 4 3.64 -36.20 -1.25
N PRO A 5 4.05 -35.68 -2.43
CA PRO A 5 4.96 -36.38 -3.32
C PRO A 5 6.36 -36.43 -2.70
N THR A 6 6.72 -37.61 -2.19
CA THR A 6 8.03 -37.90 -1.59
C THR A 6 8.76 -38.95 -2.42
N LYS A 7 10.09 -38.83 -2.47
CA LYS A 7 10.97 -39.80 -3.14
C LYS A 7 12.12 -40.15 -2.22
N ILE A 8 12.49 -41.42 -2.19
CA ILE A 8 13.67 -41.87 -1.46
C ILE A 8 14.89 -41.66 -2.35
N ASN A 9 15.84 -40.86 -1.88
CA ASN A 9 17.10 -40.61 -2.56
C ASN A 9 18.25 -40.99 -1.62
N LYS A 10 19.08 -41.95 -2.03
CA LYS A 10 20.24 -42.44 -1.26
C LYS A 10 19.95 -42.78 0.22
N GLY A 11 18.74 -43.29 0.51
CA GLY A 11 18.33 -43.70 1.87
C GLY A 11 17.65 -42.60 2.69
N THR A 12 17.56 -41.37 2.18
CA THR A 12 16.84 -40.25 2.81
C THR A 12 15.53 -39.98 2.08
N VAL A 13 14.46 -39.62 2.81
CA VAL A 13 13.16 -39.24 2.23
C VAL A 13 13.19 -37.75 1.88
N GLU A 14 13.09 -37.42 0.59
CA GLU A 14 13.07 -36.05 0.08
C GLU A 14 11.67 -35.69 -0.44
N ILE A 15 11.25 -34.43 -0.23
CA ILE A 15 10.01 -33.88 -0.78
C ILE A 15 10.32 -33.32 -2.17
N ILE A 16 9.61 -33.78 -3.21
CA ILE A 16 9.93 -33.46 -4.62
C ILE A 16 9.41 -32.06 -4.99
N THR A 17 8.20 -31.73 -4.55
CA THR A 17 7.53 -30.47 -4.87
C THR A 17 6.99 -29.82 -3.60
N PRO A 18 7.10 -28.49 -3.45
CA PRO A 18 6.46 -27.79 -2.35
C PRO A 18 4.94 -27.93 -2.44
N VAL A 19 4.30 -28.27 -1.32
CA VAL A 19 2.84 -28.39 -1.21
C VAL A 19 2.38 -27.55 -0.02
N GLU A 20 1.37 -26.72 -0.24
CA GLU A 20 0.67 -26.02 0.85
C GLU A 20 -0.17 -27.02 1.65
N LEU A 21 0.26 -27.31 2.87
CA LEU A 21 -0.43 -28.28 3.74
C LEU A 21 -1.68 -27.69 4.41
N ILE A 22 -1.63 -26.41 4.79
CA ILE A 22 -2.69 -25.73 5.53
C ILE A 22 -2.82 -24.29 5.05
N LYS A 23 -4.06 -23.78 5.02
CA LYS A 23 -4.35 -22.37 4.75
C LYS A 23 -4.75 -21.65 6.03
N LYS A 24 -4.62 -20.32 6.03
CA LYS A 24 -5.06 -19.49 7.16
C LYS A 24 -6.56 -19.68 7.37
N GLY A 25 -6.94 -20.20 8.54
CA GLY A 25 -8.34 -20.45 8.93
C GLY A 25 -8.76 -21.92 8.91
N ASP A 26 -7.98 -22.81 8.29
CA ASP A 26 -8.28 -24.24 8.28
C ASP A 26 -7.85 -24.92 9.59
N LYS A 27 -8.66 -25.85 10.08
CA LYS A 27 -8.34 -26.66 11.27
C LYS A 27 -7.29 -27.71 10.89
N VAL A 28 -6.19 -27.74 11.64
CA VAL A 28 -5.11 -28.70 11.42
C VAL A 28 -5.54 -30.10 11.83
N GLY A 29 -5.40 -31.06 10.91
CA GLY A 29 -5.67 -32.46 11.16
C GLY A 29 -4.58 -33.12 12.01
N SER A 30 -4.94 -34.19 12.75
CA SER A 30 -3.98 -34.95 13.58
C SER A 30 -2.79 -35.51 12.78
N SER A 31 -3.03 -35.95 11.53
CA SER A 31 -1.97 -36.48 10.65
C SER A 31 -0.99 -35.39 10.17
N GLU A 32 -1.47 -34.17 9.93
CA GLU A 32 -0.65 -33.04 9.46
C GLU A 32 0.24 -32.53 10.59
N ALA A 33 -0.33 -32.38 11.79
CA ALA A 33 0.41 -32.00 12.99
C ALA A 33 1.53 -33.00 13.32
N ALA A 34 1.24 -34.31 13.23
CA ALA A 34 2.24 -35.35 13.49
C ALA A 34 3.39 -35.32 12.46
N LEU A 35 3.10 -35.04 11.18
CA LEU A 35 4.13 -34.94 10.16
C LEU A 35 5.00 -33.69 10.34
N LEU A 36 4.38 -32.52 10.57
CA LEU A 36 5.09 -31.26 10.82
C LEU A 36 5.99 -31.35 12.07
N ALA A 37 5.52 -32.04 13.12
CA ALA A 37 6.31 -32.31 14.31
C ALA A 37 7.54 -33.19 14.02
N LYS A 38 7.43 -34.20 13.15
CA LYS A 38 8.57 -35.03 12.71
C LYS A 38 9.58 -34.28 11.85
N LEU A 39 9.12 -33.30 11.07
CA LEU A 39 9.97 -32.39 10.30
C LEU A 39 10.56 -31.26 11.15
N GLY A 40 10.19 -31.14 12.44
CA GLY A 40 10.65 -30.08 13.33
C GLY A 40 10.02 -28.71 13.06
N ILE A 41 9.02 -28.63 12.19
CA ILE A 41 8.36 -27.39 11.80
C ILE A 41 7.21 -27.11 12.79
N ARG A 42 7.27 -25.96 13.46
CA ARG A 42 6.23 -25.49 14.39
C ARG A 42 5.58 -24.23 13.82
N PRO A 43 4.43 -24.34 13.14
CA PRO A 43 3.83 -23.22 12.40
C PRO A 43 3.04 -22.25 13.29
N PHE A 44 2.81 -22.57 14.56
CA PHE A 44 2.04 -21.74 15.48
C PHE A 44 2.90 -21.22 16.62
N SER A 45 2.85 -19.91 16.83
CA SER A 45 3.34 -19.24 18.02
C SER A 45 2.15 -18.94 18.95
N TYR A 46 2.22 -19.41 20.19
CA TYR A 46 1.27 -19.03 21.22
C TYR A 46 1.84 -17.87 22.03
N GLY A 47 1.01 -16.86 22.27
CA GLY A 47 1.36 -15.67 23.04
C GLY A 47 0.11 -15.07 23.68
N LEU A 48 0.33 -14.06 24.52
CA LEU A 48 -0.75 -13.26 25.08
C LEU A 48 -1.28 -12.33 23.99
N VAL A 49 -2.58 -12.40 23.72
CA VAL A 49 -3.26 -11.48 22.81
C VAL A 49 -3.92 -10.40 23.65
N ILE A 50 -3.53 -9.15 23.41
CA ILE A 50 -4.16 -7.99 24.04
C ILE A 50 -5.57 -7.86 23.45
N LEU A 51 -6.60 -7.72 24.30
CA LEU A 51 -7.99 -7.57 23.86
C LEU A 51 -8.41 -6.09 23.79
N SER A 52 -8.02 -5.33 24.80
CA SER A 52 -8.31 -3.90 24.88
C SER A 52 -7.25 -3.23 25.76
N VAL A 53 -6.91 -2.01 25.42
CA VAL A 53 -5.98 -1.16 26.17
C VAL A 53 -6.78 0.01 26.73
N TYR A 54 -6.58 0.32 28.00
CA TYR A 54 -7.18 1.50 28.63
C TYR A 54 -6.07 2.51 28.95
N GLU A 55 -6.23 3.73 28.46
CA GLU A 55 -5.30 4.83 28.69
C GLU A 55 -6.09 6.14 28.77
N ASP A 56 -5.85 6.92 29.83
CA ASP A 56 -6.43 8.25 30.08
C ASP A 56 -7.94 8.39 29.81
N GLY A 57 -8.73 7.40 30.23
CA GLY A 57 -10.20 7.43 30.09
C GLY A 57 -10.73 6.89 28.76
N SER A 58 -9.84 6.49 27.84
CA SER A 58 -10.19 5.93 26.54
C SER A 58 -9.87 4.44 26.48
N VAL A 59 -10.72 3.68 25.78
CA VAL A 59 -10.51 2.24 25.52
C VAL A 59 -10.15 2.07 24.05
N PHE A 60 -8.97 1.54 23.79
CA PHE A 60 -8.43 1.29 22.46
C PHE A 60 -8.46 -0.19 22.11
N SER A 61 -8.76 -0.48 20.84
CA SER A 61 -8.49 -1.80 20.27
C SER A 61 -7.00 -1.94 19.96
N PRO A 62 -6.44 -3.17 19.97
CA PRO A 62 -5.04 -3.41 19.63
C PRO A 62 -4.65 -2.86 18.25
N GLU A 63 -5.59 -2.87 17.30
CA GLU A 63 -5.38 -2.38 15.93
C GLU A 63 -4.98 -0.90 15.88
N VAL A 64 -5.39 -0.09 16.85
CA VAL A 64 -4.98 1.33 16.92
C VAL A 64 -3.50 1.47 17.26
N LEU A 65 -2.94 0.52 18.02
CA LEU A 65 -1.51 0.50 18.35
C LEU A 65 -0.65 0.02 17.17
N ASP A 66 -1.23 -0.73 16.23
CA ASP A 66 -0.53 -1.23 15.05
C ASP A 66 -0.39 -0.17 13.92
N LEU A 67 -0.88 1.06 14.15
CA LEU A 67 -0.82 2.14 13.16
C LEU A 67 0.61 2.69 13.04
N THR A 68 1.14 2.76 11.82
CA THR A 68 2.49 3.28 11.56
C THR A 68 2.51 4.77 11.26
N GLU A 69 3.67 5.41 11.40
CA GLU A 69 3.85 6.82 11.02
C GLU A 69 3.62 7.05 9.52
N ASP A 70 3.93 6.05 8.68
CA ASP A 70 3.70 6.11 7.24
C ASP A 70 2.20 6.18 6.92
N ASP A 71 1.37 5.40 7.62
CA ASP A 71 -0.09 5.44 7.46
C ASP A 71 -0.65 6.83 7.82
N LEU A 72 -0.11 7.45 8.88
CA LEU A 72 -0.50 8.81 9.29
C LEU A 72 -0.10 9.84 8.24
N MET A 73 1.11 9.74 7.68
CA MET A 73 1.59 10.64 6.62
C MET A 73 0.74 10.51 5.36
N GLU A 74 0.36 9.30 4.95
CA GLU A 74 -0.48 9.08 3.77
C GLU A 74 -1.86 9.73 3.93
N LYS A 75 -2.51 9.53 5.09
CA LYS A 75 -3.81 10.15 5.38
C LYS A 75 -3.71 11.67 5.43
N PHE A 76 -2.64 12.20 6.01
CA PHE A 76 -2.40 13.64 6.06
C PHE A 76 -2.19 14.23 4.67
N ALA A 77 -1.33 13.62 3.85
CA ALA A 77 -1.08 14.04 2.47
C ALA A 77 -2.35 14.00 1.62
N THR A 78 -3.18 12.96 1.81
CA THR A 78 -4.49 12.84 1.15
C THR A 78 -5.42 13.98 1.56
N GLY A 79 -5.46 14.32 2.86
CA GLY A 79 -6.26 15.43 3.37
C GLY A 79 -5.86 16.78 2.76
N VAL A 80 -4.56 17.07 2.71
CA VAL A 80 -4.03 18.30 2.09
C VAL A 80 -4.37 18.35 0.59
N SER A 81 -4.24 17.22 -0.10
CA SER A 81 -4.56 17.09 -1.52
C SER A 81 -6.05 17.36 -1.79
N LEU A 82 -6.94 16.90 -0.90
CA LEU A 82 -8.38 17.13 -1.04
C LEU A 82 -8.74 18.60 -0.79
N VAL A 83 -8.15 19.23 0.22
CA VAL A 83 -8.37 20.65 0.52
C VAL A 83 -7.85 21.56 -0.60
N THR A 84 -6.69 21.22 -1.18
CA THR A 84 -6.14 21.96 -2.33
C THR A 84 -7.02 21.80 -3.57
N ALA A 85 -7.50 20.58 -3.86
CA ALA A 85 -8.42 20.33 -4.97
C ALA A 85 -9.74 21.10 -4.81
N LEU A 86 -10.31 21.11 -3.59
CA LEU A 86 -11.52 21.87 -3.29
C LEU A 86 -11.30 23.38 -3.47
N SER A 87 -10.19 23.91 -2.93
CA SER A 87 -9.83 25.33 -3.05
C SER A 87 -9.65 25.74 -4.52
N LEU A 88 -9.03 24.88 -5.33
CA LEU A 88 -8.83 25.08 -6.76
C LEU A 88 -10.17 25.12 -7.52
N ALA A 89 -11.09 24.22 -7.21
CA ALA A 89 -12.42 24.19 -7.82
C ALA A 89 -13.25 25.43 -7.47
N LEU A 90 -13.18 25.90 -6.22
CA LEU A 90 -13.84 27.11 -5.76
C LEU A 90 -13.13 28.41 -6.20
N SER A 91 -11.97 28.30 -6.85
CA SER A 91 -11.12 29.44 -7.21
C SER A 91 -10.74 30.32 -6.01
N TYR A 92 -10.64 29.72 -4.82
CA TYR A 92 -10.25 30.41 -3.59
C TYR A 92 -8.74 30.26 -3.36
N PRO A 93 -7.97 31.36 -3.29
CA PRO A 93 -6.51 31.29 -3.22
C PRO A 93 -6.03 30.96 -1.80
N THR A 94 -5.96 29.67 -1.48
CA THR A 94 -5.23 29.17 -0.30
C THR A 94 -3.73 29.06 -0.61
N LEU A 95 -2.88 29.09 0.42
CA LEU A 95 -1.42 29.00 0.26
C LEU A 95 -0.99 27.78 -0.58
N ALA A 96 -1.68 26.66 -0.37
CA ALA A 96 -1.40 25.42 -1.08
C ALA A 96 -2.01 25.37 -2.49
N ALA A 97 -3.13 26.07 -2.76
CA ALA A 97 -3.77 26.10 -4.08
C ALA A 97 -3.19 27.17 -5.02
N ALA A 98 -2.66 28.27 -4.50
CA ALA A 98 -2.18 29.40 -5.30
C ALA A 98 -1.14 28.99 -6.38
N PRO A 99 -0.10 28.19 -6.08
CA PRO A 99 0.85 27.73 -7.10
C PRO A 99 0.18 26.93 -8.22
N HIS A 100 -0.80 26.08 -7.88
CA HIS A 100 -1.54 25.27 -8.84
C HIS A 100 -2.46 26.12 -9.73
N MET A 101 -3.06 27.19 -9.19
CA MET A 101 -3.87 28.14 -9.96
C MET A 101 -3.03 28.84 -11.02
N PHE A 102 -1.85 29.37 -10.67
CA PHE A 102 -0.95 30.02 -11.62
C PHE A 102 -0.42 29.05 -12.68
N ALA A 103 -0.04 27.83 -12.27
CA ALA A 103 0.43 26.81 -13.20
C ALA A 103 -0.65 26.40 -14.22
N ASN A 104 -1.91 26.26 -13.79
CA ASN A 104 -3.02 25.94 -14.70
C ASN A 104 -3.35 27.10 -15.64
N ALA A 105 -3.35 28.35 -15.15
CA ALA A 105 -3.51 29.52 -15.99
C ALA A 105 -2.42 29.58 -17.08
N TYR A 106 -1.17 29.35 -16.70
CA TYR A 106 -0.05 29.29 -17.65
C TYR A 106 -0.24 28.18 -18.70
N LYS A 107 -0.61 26.96 -18.28
CA LYS A 107 -0.89 25.84 -19.20
C LYS A 107 -2.00 26.18 -20.20
N ASN A 108 -3.08 26.84 -19.76
CA ASN A 108 -4.18 27.23 -20.63
C ASN A 108 -3.72 28.23 -21.71
N VAL A 109 -2.93 29.24 -21.34
CA VAL A 109 -2.40 30.23 -22.29
C VAL A 109 -1.44 29.58 -23.30
N VAL A 110 -0.56 28.69 -22.83
CA VAL A 110 0.34 27.92 -23.70
C VAL A 110 -0.43 27.02 -24.67
N ALA A 111 -1.48 26.33 -24.20
CA ALA A 111 -2.32 25.48 -25.04
C ALA A 111 -3.01 26.28 -26.17
N VAL A 112 -3.52 27.47 -25.86
CA VAL A 112 -4.12 28.36 -26.88
C VAL A 112 -3.08 28.80 -27.91
N ALA A 113 -1.87 29.19 -27.48
CA ALA A 113 -0.80 29.62 -28.38
C ALA A 113 -0.22 28.48 -29.25
N LEU A 114 -0.31 27.23 -28.78
CA LEU A 114 -0.01 26.06 -29.60
C LEU A 114 -1.06 25.87 -30.70
N ALA A 115 -2.35 26.03 -30.38
CA ALA A 115 -3.45 25.86 -31.33
C ALA A 115 -3.53 26.98 -32.39
N THR A 116 -3.14 28.22 -32.05
CA THR A 116 -3.25 29.39 -32.94
C THR A 116 -1.94 29.78 -33.62
N GLU A 117 -0.91 28.94 -33.54
CA GLU A 117 0.46 29.17 -34.06
C GLU A 117 1.17 30.44 -33.55
N TYR A 118 0.53 31.26 -32.71
CA TYR A 118 1.08 32.48 -32.13
C TYR A 118 2.29 32.17 -31.21
N SER A 119 3.42 32.86 -31.39
CA SER A 119 4.61 32.66 -30.54
C SER A 119 4.74 33.74 -29.47
N PHE A 120 5.15 33.32 -28.28
CA PHE A 120 5.62 34.21 -27.21
C PHE A 120 6.83 33.56 -26.54
N PRO A 121 7.74 34.34 -25.92
CA PRO A 121 9.04 33.84 -25.46
C PRO A 121 8.97 32.61 -24.55
N GLN A 122 7.90 32.49 -23.76
CA GLN A 122 7.68 31.37 -22.84
C GLN A 122 6.97 30.17 -23.49
N ALA A 123 6.23 30.36 -24.60
CA ALA A 123 5.65 29.26 -25.39
C ALA A 123 6.61 28.70 -26.44
N GLU A 124 7.59 29.48 -26.89
CA GLU A 124 8.61 29.02 -27.86
C GLU A 124 9.38 27.81 -27.33
N LYS A 125 9.78 27.86 -26.06
CA LYS A 125 10.43 26.70 -25.40
C LYS A 125 9.56 25.45 -25.45
N VAL A 126 8.25 25.59 -25.21
CA VAL A 126 7.32 24.44 -25.23
C VAL A 126 7.08 23.94 -26.66
N LYS A 127 7.05 24.85 -27.65
CA LYS A 127 6.99 24.51 -29.08
C LYS A 127 8.25 23.78 -29.56
N GLU A 128 9.42 24.13 -29.04
CA GLU A 128 10.69 23.45 -29.36
C GLU A 128 10.76 22.03 -28.82
N TYR A 129 10.18 21.75 -27.63
CA TYR A 129 10.09 20.38 -27.08
C TYR A 129 9.03 19.49 -27.76
N LEU A 130 8.06 20.09 -28.47
CA LEU A 130 6.96 19.39 -29.14
C LEU A 130 7.16 19.20 -30.65
N LYS A 131 8.20 19.80 -31.23
CA LYS A 131 8.69 19.48 -32.58
C LYS A 131 9.51 18.20 -32.58
#